data_AF-A0A2R6EDN9-F1
#
_entry.id   AF-A0A2R6EDN9-F1
#
_cell.length_a   1.000
_cell.length_b   1.000
_cell.length_c   1.000
_cell.angle_alpha   90.00
_cell.angle_beta   90.00
_cell.angle_gamma   90.00
#
_symmetry.space_group_name_H-M   'P 1'
#
loop_
_entity.id
_entity.type
_entity.pdbx_description
1 polymer ?
#
loop_
_entity_poly.entity_id
_entity_poly.type
_entity_poly.pdbx_seq_one_letter_code
_entity_poly.pdbx_strand_id
1 'polypeptide(L)'
;MALPIDPDAITGEDIGEKRATLAMDHEEAVDHVREVFEGAGFGFPAEFAPSELLNEKVGADRDPYYFLGACNPAMADRALDASDG
;
A
#
# COMPACT_ATOMS: atom_id res chain seq x y z
N MET A 1 -13.04 -26.95 -1.34
CA MET A 1 -12.25 -26.71 -2.57
C MET A 1 -10.84 -26.44 -2.10
N ALA A 2 -9.87 -27.29 -2.45
CA ALA A 2 -8.48 -27.03 -2.09
C ALA A 2 -7.95 -25.94 -3.02
N LEU A 3 -7.34 -24.90 -2.45
CA LEU A 3 -6.64 -23.90 -3.26
C LEU A 3 -5.45 -24.60 -3.95
N PRO A 4 -5.10 -24.22 -5.19
CA PRO A 4 -3.94 -24.77 -5.90
C PRO A 4 -2.59 -24.37 -5.27
N ILE A 5 -2.63 -23.50 -4.25
CA ILE A 5 -1.50 -22.97 -3.49
C ILE A 5 -1.91 -22.92 -2.02
N ASP A 6 -0.96 -23.21 -1.14
CA ASP A 6 -1.12 -23.00 0.30
C ASP A 6 -0.82 -21.53 0.64
N PRO A 7 -1.83 -20.70 0.99
CA PRO A 7 -1.61 -19.29 1.28
C PRO A 7 -0.73 -19.06 2.52
N ASP A 8 -0.71 -20.00 3.47
CA ASP A 8 0.10 -19.89 4.69
C ASP A 8 1.60 -20.10 4.38
N ALA A 9 1.93 -20.62 3.20
CA ALA A 9 3.30 -20.81 2.74
C ALA A 9 3.89 -19.60 2.00
N ILE A 10 3.08 -18.60 1.63
CA ILE A 10 3.54 -17.39 0.95
C ILE A 10 4.07 -16.39 1.97
N THR A 11 5.34 -16.01 1.85
CA THR A 11 5.97 -15.03 2.74
C THR A 11 5.89 -13.62 2.17
N GLY A 12 6.16 -12.62 3.01
CA GLY A 12 6.26 -11.22 2.55
C GLY A 12 7.33 -11.03 1.47
N GLU A 13 8.42 -11.81 1.50
CA GLU A 13 9.48 -11.73 0.49
C GLU A 13 9.00 -12.19 -0.90
N ASP A 14 8.16 -13.23 -0.94
CA ASP A 14 7.60 -13.78 -2.19
C ASP A 14 6.72 -12.77 -2.93
N ILE A 15 6.12 -11.81 -2.21
CA ILE A 15 5.26 -10.75 -2.76
C ILE A 15 5.93 -9.38 -2.81
N GLY A 16 7.24 -9.31 -2.52
CA GLY A 16 8.00 -8.06 -2.57
C GLY A 16 7.69 -7.08 -1.43
N GLU A 17 7.21 -7.54 -0.27
CA GLU A 17 7.00 -6.70 0.91
C GLU A 17 8.32 -6.03 1.33
N LYS A 18 8.26 -4.71 1.55
CA LYS A 18 9.36 -3.90 2.10
C LYS A 18 8.84 -3.05 3.26
N ARG A 19 9.69 -2.85 4.27
CA ARG A 19 9.43 -1.95 5.40
C ARG A 19 10.60 -1.01 5.61
N ALA A 20 10.28 0.23 5.94
CA ALA A 20 11.21 1.24 6.41
C ALA A 20 10.55 2.04 7.54
N THR A 21 11.35 2.59 8.44
CA THR A 21 10.89 3.49 9.50
C THR A 21 11.46 4.87 9.25
N LEU A 22 10.58 5.87 9.16
CA LEU A 22 10.94 7.27 8.97
C LEU A 22 10.94 7.97 10.34
N ALA A 23 12.00 8.73 10.63
CA ALA A 23 12.14 9.48 11.87
C ALA A 23 11.58 10.91 11.71
N MET A 24 10.27 11.00 11.48
CA MET A 24 9.51 12.23 11.27
C MET A 24 8.07 12.04 11.74
N ASP A 25 7.29 13.13 11.79
CA ASP A 25 5.88 13.08 12.18
C ASP A 25 5.03 12.35 11.13
N HIS A 26 3.87 11.84 11.52
CA HIS A 26 3.05 10.98 10.65
C HIS A 26 2.61 11.70 9.37
N GLU A 27 2.11 12.93 9.46
CA GLU A 27 1.67 13.71 8.30
C GLU A 27 2.85 14.02 7.37
N GLU A 28 4.00 14.42 7.92
CA GLU A 28 5.22 14.66 7.16
C GLU A 28 5.71 13.37 6.46
N ALA A 29 5.62 12.22 7.13
CA ALA A 29 5.96 10.93 6.53
C ALA A 29 5.06 10.58 5.35
N VAL A 30 3.74 10.82 5.45
CA VAL A 30 2.78 10.57 4.36
C VAL A 30 3.12 11.43 3.15
N ASP A 31 3.37 12.72 3.36
CA ASP A 31 3.71 13.65 2.27
C ASP A 31 5.07 13.31 1.65
N HIS A 32 6.09 13.01 2.47
CA HIS A 32 7.40 12.59 1.99
C HIS A 32 7.33 11.32 1.13
N VAL A 33 6.57 10.31 1.57
CA VAL A 33 6.37 9.08 0.79
C VAL A 33 5.68 9.39 -0.54
N ARG A 34 4.66 10.25 -0.53
CA ARG A 34 3.94 10.66 -1.75
C ARG A 34 4.90 11.28 -2.76
N GLU A 35 5.66 12.28 -2.34
CA GLU A 35 6.61 13.00 -3.19
C GLU A 35 7.68 12.09 -3.79
N VAL A 36 8.26 11.20 -2.99
CA VAL A 36 9.32 10.28 -3.43
C VAL A 36 8.77 9.27 -4.46
N PHE A 37 7.57 8.73 -4.22
CA PHE A 37 6.94 7.78 -5.12
C PHE A 37 6.49 8.43 -6.44
N GLU A 38 5.95 9.65 -6.39
CA GLU A 38 5.65 10.44 -7.59
C GLU A 38 6.92 10.72 -8.40
N GLY A 39 8.02 11.09 -7.73
CA GLY A 39 9.33 11.24 -8.37
C GLY A 39 9.87 9.96 -9.02
N ALA A 40 9.44 8.79 -8.54
CA ALA A 40 9.74 7.49 -9.11
C ALA A 40 8.73 7.02 -10.19
N GLY A 41 7.76 7.86 -10.56
CA GLY A 41 6.77 7.59 -11.60
C GLY A 41 5.55 6.80 -11.14
N PHE A 42 5.28 6.76 -9.83
CA PHE A 42 4.03 6.23 -9.29
C PHE A 42 2.96 7.33 -9.22
N GLY A 43 1.70 6.93 -9.28
CA GLY A 43 0.55 7.75 -8.88
C GLY A 43 -0.29 7.04 -7.82
N PHE A 44 -1.20 7.77 -7.18
CA PHE A 44 -2.01 7.28 -6.05
C PHE A 44 -3.51 7.21 -6.39
N PRO A 45 -3.98 6.13 -7.05
CA PRO A 45 -5.40 5.98 -7.40
C PRO A 45 -6.34 5.80 -6.19
N ALA A 46 -5.83 5.42 -5.01
CA ALA A 46 -6.65 5.19 -3.83
C ALA A 46 -5.90 5.57 -2.55
N GLU A 47 -6.51 6.43 -1.74
CA GLU A 47 -5.96 6.88 -0.45
C GLU A 47 -7.09 6.99 0.57
N PHE A 48 -6.83 6.59 1.82
CA PHE A 48 -7.78 6.77 2.93
C PHE A 48 -7.11 6.58 4.29
N ALA A 49 -7.75 7.08 5.35
CA ALA A 49 -7.32 6.90 6.72
C ALA A 49 -8.26 5.91 7.45
N PRO A 50 -7.89 4.63 7.59
CA PRO A 50 -8.65 3.67 8.40
C PRO A 50 -8.83 4.13 9.85
N SER A 51 -7.83 4.80 10.44
CA SER A 51 -7.91 5.31 11.80
C SER A 51 -9.06 6.30 11.96
N GLU A 52 -9.17 7.28 11.05
CA GLU A 52 -10.25 8.27 11.06
C GLU A 52 -11.62 7.60 10.92
N LEU A 53 -11.76 6.70 9.94
CA LEU A 53 -13.02 5.98 9.72
C LEU A 53 -13.44 5.17 10.95
N LEU A 54 -12.51 4.42 11.56
CA LEU A 54 -12.81 3.60 12.72
C LEU A 54 -13.08 4.44 13.97
N ASN A 55 -12.37 5.56 14.14
CA ASN A 55 -12.60 6.48 15.24
C ASN A 55 -13.99 7.12 15.11
N GLU A 56 -14.41 7.51 13.91
CA GLU A 56 -15.74 8.07 13.65
C GLU A 56 -16.86 7.05 13.82
N LYS A 57 -16.72 5.84 13.26
CA LYS A 57 -17.84 4.89 13.16
C LYS A 57 -18.01 4.01 14.40
N VAL A 58 -16.91 3.65 15.05
CA VAL A 58 -16.92 2.67 16.15
C VAL A 58 -16.16 3.14 17.39
N GLY A 59 -15.64 4.37 17.41
CA GLY A 59 -14.95 4.92 18.58
C GLY A 59 -13.71 4.12 18.99
N ALA A 60 -12.96 3.60 18.01
CA ALA A 60 -11.89 2.63 18.25
C ALA A 60 -10.59 3.20 18.86
N ASP A 61 -10.50 4.51 19.09
CA ASP A 61 -9.34 5.23 19.66
C ASP A 61 -8.00 4.80 19.04
N ARG A 62 -7.94 4.81 17.70
CA ARG A 62 -6.76 4.44 16.92
C ARG A 62 -5.83 5.62 16.73
N ASP A 63 -4.53 5.36 16.89
CA ASP A 63 -3.46 6.25 16.44
C ASP A 63 -3.53 6.51 14.92
N PRO A 64 -2.90 7.59 14.42
CA PRO A 64 -2.84 7.90 12.99
C PRO A 64 -2.37 6.72 12.14
N TYR A 65 -3.20 6.33 11.18
CA TYR A 65 -2.91 5.25 10.24
C TYR A 65 -3.48 5.60 8.87
N TYR A 66 -2.60 5.74 7.89
CA TYR A 66 -2.93 6.18 6.54
C TYR A 66 -2.55 5.12 5.50
N PHE A 67 -3.44 4.89 4.54
CA PHE A 67 -3.22 3.98 3.42
C PHE A 67 -2.95 4.76 2.14
N LEU A 68 -1.83 4.45 1.49
CA LEU A 68 -1.44 5.00 0.18
C LEU A 68 -1.39 3.87 -0.86
N GLY A 69 -2.43 3.75 -1.67
CA GLY A 69 -2.49 2.81 -2.79
C GLY A 69 -1.76 3.39 -4.00
N ALA A 70 -0.49 3.04 -4.17
CA ALA A 70 0.36 3.51 -5.27
C ALA A 70 0.37 2.55 -6.46
N CYS A 71 0.46 3.09 -7.68
CA CYS A 71 0.58 2.33 -8.92
C CYS A 71 1.59 3.00 -9.85
N ASN A 72 2.52 2.22 -10.41
CA ASN A 72 3.37 2.66 -11.52
C ASN A 72 2.70 2.23 -12.85
N PRO A 73 2.15 3.16 -13.65
CA PRO A 73 1.34 2.79 -14.82
C PRO A 73 2.11 1.97 -15.86
N ALA A 74 3.38 2.32 -16.12
CA ALA A 74 4.19 1.61 -17.11
C ALA A 74 4.49 0.17 -16.69
N MET A 75 4.57 -0.10 -15.38
CA MET A 75 4.79 -1.46 -14.89
C MET A 75 3.48 -2.24 -14.76
N ALA A 76 2.39 -1.58 -14.38
CA ALA A 76 1.06 -2.19 -14.34
C ALA A 76 0.60 -2.64 -15.73
N ASP A 77 0.79 -1.82 -16.75
CA ASP A 77 0.48 -2.13 -18.15
C ASP A 77 1.19 -3.41 -18.62
N ARG A 78 2.51 -3.50 -18.37
CA ARG A 78 3.29 -4.71 -18.68
C ARG A 78 2.82 -5.95 -17.94
N ALA A 79 2.38 -5.80 -16.69
CA ALA A 79 1.91 -6.93 -15.89
C ALA A 79 0.57 -7.46 -16.42
N LEU A 80 -0.32 -6.56 -16.85
CA LEU A 80 -1.61 -6.91 -17.46
C LEU A 80 -1.38 -7.63 -18.79
N ASP A 81 -0.52 -7.10 -19.66
CA ASP A 81 -0.14 -7.74 -20.93
C ASP A 81 0.39 -9.18 -20.74
N ALA A 82 1.18 -9.40 -19.69
CA ALA A 82 1.73 -10.73 -19.39
C ALA A 82 0.68 -11.71 -18.83
N SER A 83 -0.42 -11.19 -18.27
CA SER A 83 -1.49 -11.98 -17.64
C SER A 83 -2.66 -12.30 -18.58
N ASP A 84 -2.77 -11.63 -19.72
CA ASP A 84 -3.80 -11.86 -20.75
C ASP A 84 -3.55 -13.14 -21.60
N GLY A 85 -2.76 -14.09 -21.09
CA GLY A 85 -2.34 -15.34 -21.76
C GLY A 85 -2.93 -16.61 -21.15
#